data_AF-K1RIN8-F1
#
_entry.id   AF-K1RIN8-F1
#
_cell.length_a   1.000
_cell.length_b   1.000
_cell.length_c   1.000
_cell.angle_alpha   90.00
_cell.angle_beta   90.00
_cell.angle_gamma   90.00
#
_symmetry.space_group_name_H-M   'P 1'
#
loop_
_entity.id
_entity.type
_entity.pdbx_description
1 polymer ?
#
loop_
_entity_poly.entity_id
_entity_poly.type
_entity_poly.pdbx_seq_one_letter_code
_entity_poly.pdbx_strand_id
1 'polypeptide(L)'
;MRVLEKKGLTGDAFNEASLDMICSAIAKGHDCEKILRNLRFIRPDGTLTVAAMLLFGKYTQRWMPMMTAKCICFAGNSVGSKVFRDKVNDADMEGNLLHQYDTIMDFFTRNLHNVQVEDEFNSMGKLEIPYTSLVEFTVNSLVHRSLNMKAPVRIFIFDNRVEIHSPGALPNGLTIDDIKAGTSMPRNMFLFNNAIYLLPYTGVGSGITRALDEGVNVTFMNND
;
A
#
# COMPACT_ATOMS: atom_id res chain seq x y z
N MET A 1 -31.55 15.14 -14.69
CA MET A 1 -32.93 15.66 -14.66
C MET A 1 -33.78 15.00 -13.56
N ARG A 2 -34.20 13.73 -13.69
CA ARG A 2 -35.14 13.09 -12.72
C ARG A 2 -34.78 13.13 -11.23
N VAL A 3 -33.50 13.14 -10.85
CA VAL A 3 -33.09 13.19 -9.43
C VAL A 3 -33.20 14.60 -8.85
N LEU A 4 -32.89 15.63 -9.65
CA LEU A 4 -32.96 17.03 -9.24
C LEU A 4 -34.41 17.53 -9.23
N GLU A 5 -35.20 17.07 -10.20
CA GLU A 5 -36.66 17.27 -10.22
C GLU A 5 -37.33 16.71 -8.96
N LYS A 6 -37.00 15.48 -8.57
CA LYS A 6 -37.48 14.86 -7.32
C LYS A 6 -37.05 15.60 -6.05
N LYS A 7 -36.03 16.47 -6.14
CA LYS A 7 -35.53 17.29 -5.03
C LYS A 7 -35.93 18.76 -5.13
N GLY A 8 -36.85 19.10 -6.03
CA GLY A 8 -37.44 20.44 -6.16
C GLY A 8 -36.60 21.44 -6.95
N LEU A 9 -35.49 21.02 -7.57
CA LEU A 9 -34.71 21.85 -8.49
C LEU A 9 -35.24 21.66 -9.92
N THR A 10 -36.21 22.49 -10.29
CA THR A 10 -36.86 22.47 -11.62
C THR A 10 -37.04 23.88 -12.17
N GLY A 11 -37.05 24.02 -13.50
CA GLY A 11 -37.30 25.31 -14.17
C GLY A 11 -36.27 26.37 -13.78
N ASP A 12 -36.74 27.58 -13.49
CA ASP A 12 -35.89 28.73 -13.15
C ASP A 12 -35.04 28.48 -11.89
N ALA A 13 -35.57 27.75 -10.92
CA ALA A 13 -34.84 27.35 -9.71
C ALA A 13 -33.63 26.45 -10.00
N PHE A 14 -33.62 25.70 -11.11
CA PHE A 14 -32.43 24.95 -11.53
C PHE A 14 -31.43 25.84 -12.29
N ASN A 15 -31.92 26.77 -13.12
CA ASN A 15 -31.08 27.67 -13.91
C ASN A 15 -30.35 28.71 -13.04
N GLU A 16 -30.93 29.10 -11.91
CA GLU A 16 -30.36 30.07 -10.97
C GLU A 16 -29.60 29.42 -9.80
N ALA A 17 -29.63 28.08 -9.68
CA ALA A 17 -28.96 27.38 -8.60
C ALA A 17 -27.44 27.41 -8.76
N SER A 18 -26.71 27.74 -7.68
CA SER A 18 -25.27 27.60 -7.66
C SER A 18 -24.85 26.12 -7.72
N LEU A 19 -23.61 25.86 -8.17
CA LEU A 19 -23.03 24.53 -8.15
C LEU A 19 -23.09 23.89 -6.76
N ASP A 20 -22.88 24.68 -5.70
CA ASP A 20 -22.96 24.21 -4.31
C ASP A 20 -24.38 23.82 -3.89
N MET A 21 -25.41 24.53 -4.38
CA MET A 21 -26.81 24.17 -4.13
C MET A 21 -27.20 22.87 -4.85
N ILE A 22 -26.73 22.70 -6.09
CA ILE A 22 -26.93 21.46 -6.86
C ILE A 22 -26.22 20.30 -6.16
N CYS A 23 -24.96 20.47 -5.76
CA CYS A 23 -24.18 19.47 -5.03
C CYS A 23 -24.85 19.12 -3.69
N SER A 24 -25.26 20.11 -2.90
CA SER A 24 -25.95 19.90 -1.62
C SER A 24 -27.26 19.16 -1.81
N ALA A 25 -28.05 19.52 -2.83
CA ALA A 25 -29.28 18.82 -3.16
C ALA A 25 -28.99 17.37 -3.56
N ILE A 26 -27.99 17.10 -4.41
CA ILE A 26 -27.61 15.72 -4.78
C ILE A 26 -27.18 14.94 -3.53
N ALA A 27 -26.30 15.51 -2.71
CA ALA A 27 -25.76 14.89 -1.50
C ALA A 27 -26.81 14.64 -0.40
N LYS A 28 -27.87 15.46 -0.33
CA LYS A 28 -28.96 15.33 0.65
C LYS A 28 -29.62 13.94 0.57
N GLY A 29 -29.34 13.04 1.52
CA GLY A 29 -29.84 11.66 1.54
C GLY A 29 -28.87 10.61 0.98
N HIS A 30 -27.62 10.95 0.74
CA HIS A 30 -26.53 9.97 0.72
C HIS A 30 -26.10 9.71 2.16
N ASP A 31 -26.44 8.53 2.69
CA ASP A 31 -25.77 8.03 3.89
C ASP A 31 -24.40 7.41 3.51
N CYS A 32 -23.56 7.18 4.51
CA CYS A 32 -22.23 6.62 4.30
C CYS A 32 -22.28 5.26 3.59
N GLU A 33 -23.30 4.45 3.86
CA GLU A 33 -23.45 3.13 3.22
C GLU A 33 -23.68 3.27 1.71
N LYS A 34 -24.57 4.16 1.29
CA LYS A 34 -24.86 4.43 -0.11
C LYS A 34 -23.65 4.99 -0.85
N ILE A 35 -22.84 5.81 -0.19
CA ILE A 35 -21.56 6.28 -0.73
C ILE A 35 -20.61 5.10 -0.92
N LEU A 36 -20.43 4.24 0.08
CA LEU A 36 -19.57 3.06 0.00
C LEU A 36 -20.04 2.03 -1.05
N ARG A 37 -21.35 1.89 -1.26
CA ARG A 37 -21.93 1.10 -2.37
C ARG A 37 -21.62 1.71 -3.73
N ASN A 38 -21.78 3.03 -3.88
CA ASN A 38 -21.47 3.73 -5.13
C ASN A 38 -19.97 3.66 -5.47
N LEU A 39 -19.11 3.73 -4.45
CA LEU A 39 -17.67 3.54 -4.56
C LEU A 39 -17.27 2.06 -4.70
N ARG A 40 -18.22 1.12 -4.67
CA ARG A 40 -18.06 -0.33 -4.82
C ARG A 40 -17.31 -1.03 -3.68
N PHE A 41 -17.15 -0.37 -2.54
CA PHE A 41 -16.60 -1.01 -1.33
C PHE A 41 -17.57 -2.01 -0.69
N ILE A 42 -18.88 -1.76 -0.86
CA ILE A 42 -19.97 -2.68 -0.49
C ILE A 42 -20.59 -3.25 -1.77
N ARG A 43 -20.70 -4.58 -1.85
CA ARG A 43 -21.29 -5.32 -2.97
C ARG A 43 -22.83 -5.21 -2.98
N PRO A 44 -23.51 -5.54 -4.10
CA PRO A 44 -24.97 -5.52 -4.17
C PRO A 44 -25.65 -6.38 -3.11
N ASP A 45 -25.04 -7.51 -2.72
CA ASP A 45 -25.52 -8.41 -1.66
C ASP A 45 -25.31 -7.86 -0.23
N GLY A 46 -24.72 -6.68 -0.08
CA GLY A 46 -24.41 -6.04 1.20
C GLY A 46 -23.08 -6.47 1.83
N THR A 47 -22.33 -7.39 1.22
CA THR A 47 -21.02 -7.80 1.74
C THR A 47 -19.93 -6.79 1.41
N LEU A 48 -18.91 -6.69 2.26
CA LEU A 48 -17.73 -5.87 1.99
C LEU A 48 -16.78 -6.54 0.99
N THR A 49 -16.14 -5.72 0.17
CA THR A 49 -15.00 -6.17 -0.64
C THR A 49 -13.76 -6.38 0.23
N VAL A 50 -12.83 -7.21 -0.25
CA VAL A 50 -11.52 -7.37 0.41
C VAL A 50 -10.77 -6.04 0.46
N ALA A 51 -10.86 -5.23 -0.60
CA ALA A 51 -10.25 -3.90 -0.63
C ALA A 51 -10.81 -2.97 0.47
N ALA A 52 -12.12 -3.00 0.73
CA ALA A 52 -12.72 -2.22 1.81
C ALA A 52 -12.12 -2.60 3.17
N MET A 53 -11.96 -3.89 3.44
CA MET A 53 -11.33 -4.38 4.67
C MET A 53 -9.85 -3.98 4.75
N LEU A 54 -9.09 -4.14 3.67
CA LEU A 54 -7.66 -3.82 3.66
C LEU A 54 -7.39 -2.32 3.77
N LEU A 55 -8.25 -1.45 3.24
CA LEU A 55 -8.06 -0.01 3.25
C LEU A 55 -8.62 0.65 4.52
N PHE A 56 -9.77 0.19 5.01
CA PHE A 56 -10.52 0.89 6.07
C PHE A 56 -10.80 0.03 7.31
N GLY A 57 -10.46 -1.26 7.28
CA GLY A 57 -10.67 -2.16 8.41
C GLY A 57 -9.76 -1.82 9.59
N LYS A 58 -10.34 -1.53 10.75
CA LYS A 58 -9.59 -1.31 11.99
C LYS A 58 -8.95 -2.60 12.53
N TYR A 59 -9.66 -3.72 12.44
CA TYR A 59 -9.23 -5.04 12.95
C TYR A 59 -9.24 -6.07 11.82
N THR A 60 -8.52 -5.78 10.74
CA THR A 60 -8.49 -6.59 9.50
C THR A 60 -8.15 -8.05 9.78
N GLN A 61 -7.18 -8.31 10.65
CA GLN A 61 -6.63 -9.63 10.91
C GLN A 61 -7.58 -10.55 11.67
N ARG A 62 -8.62 -10.02 12.34
CA ARG A 62 -9.71 -10.84 12.90
C ARG A 62 -10.41 -11.69 11.85
N TRP A 63 -10.54 -11.16 10.63
CA TRP A 63 -11.21 -11.83 9.51
C TRP A 63 -10.23 -12.29 8.44
N MET A 64 -9.04 -11.67 8.39
CA MET A 64 -7.99 -11.97 7.42
C MET A 64 -6.62 -12.11 8.11
N PRO A 65 -6.39 -13.17 8.92
CA PRO A 65 -5.22 -13.26 9.81
C PRO A 65 -3.87 -13.14 9.09
N MET A 66 -3.81 -13.56 7.84
CA MET A 66 -2.57 -13.58 7.05
C MET A 66 -2.40 -12.32 6.16
N MET A 67 -3.37 -11.39 6.17
CA MET A 67 -3.25 -10.10 5.48
C MET A 67 -2.50 -9.09 6.36
N THR A 68 -1.27 -9.44 6.70
CA THR A 68 -0.36 -8.68 7.56
C THR A 68 1.06 -8.73 7.00
N ALA A 69 2.02 -8.18 7.73
CA ALA A 69 3.45 -8.31 7.50
C ALA A 69 4.17 -8.94 8.72
N LYS A 70 5.38 -9.42 8.53
CA LYS A 70 6.30 -9.86 9.59
C LYS A 70 7.63 -9.17 9.40
N CYS A 71 8.07 -8.42 10.41
CA CYS A 71 9.31 -7.65 10.35
C CYS A 71 10.31 -8.18 11.38
N ILE A 72 11.48 -8.59 10.94
CA ILE A 72 12.54 -9.13 11.79
C ILE A 72 13.90 -8.58 11.34
N CYS A 73 14.67 -8.06 12.28
CA CYS A 73 16.05 -7.61 12.11
C CYS A 73 16.95 -8.66 12.75
N PHE A 74 17.63 -9.44 11.94
CA PHE A 74 18.47 -10.54 12.41
C PHE A 74 19.83 -10.02 12.86
N ALA A 75 20.45 -10.72 13.81
CA ALA A 75 21.89 -10.58 14.02
C ALA A 75 22.61 -11.47 12.99
N GLY A 76 23.42 -10.87 12.13
CA GLY A 76 24.12 -11.57 11.05
C GLY A 76 23.28 -11.68 9.77
N ASN A 77 23.63 -12.66 8.93
CA ASN A 77 23.14 -12.75 7.54
C ASN A 77 22.28 -14.00 7.25
N SER A 78 21.82 -14.71 8.27
CA SER A 78 21.09 -15.97 8.16
C SER A 78 19.71 -15.91 8.81
N VAL A 79 18.68 -16.37 8.09
CA VAL A 79 17.31 -16.56 8.61
C VAL A 79 17.29 -17.58 9.77
N GLY A 80 18.22 -18.55 9.77
CA GLY A 80 18.37 -19.54 10.84
C GLY A 80 19.12 -19.01 12.07
N SER A 81 19.42 -17.72 12.13
CA SER A 81 20.04 -17.12 13.31
C SER A 81 19.14 -17.30 14.53
N LYS A 82 19.75 -17.68 15.65
CA LYS A 82 19.05 -17.82 16.95
C LYS A 82 18.89 -16.47 17.67
N VAL A 83 19.44 -15.40 17.09
CA VAL A 83 19.47 -14.06 17.67
C VAL A 83 18.90 -13.06 16.67
N PHE A 84 17.97 -12.24 17.13
CA PHE A 84 17.46 -11.08 16.40
C PHE A 84 17.79 -9.81 17.21
N ARG A 85 18.03 -8.70 16.52
CA ARG A 85 18.24 -7.38 17.10
C ARG A 85 16.92 -6.71 17.44
N ASP A 86 15.94 -6.88 16.56
CA ASP A 86 14.60 -6.29 16.69
C ASP A 86 13.56 -7.10 15.92
N LYS A 87 12.29 -7.02 16.35
CA LYS A 87 11.13 -7.57 15.65
C LYS A 87 9.89 -6.73 15.98
N VAL A 88 8.99 -6.60 15.02
CA VAL A 88 7.66 -6.03 15.29
C VAL A 88 6.77 -7.12 15.87
N ASN A 89 6.05 -6.83 16.96
CA ASN A 89 5.08 -7.79 17.49
C ASN A 89 3.88 -7.88 16.56
N ASP A 90 3.27 -9.07 16.51
CA ASP A 90 2.14 -9.34 15.64
C ASP A 90 0.99 -8.35 15.82
N ALA A 91 0.66 -8.03 17.08
CA ALA A 91 -0.40 -7.09 17.43
C ALA A 91 -0.13 -5.66 16.93
N ASP A 92 1.14 -5.24 16.92
CA ASP A 92 1.55 -3.91 16.45
C ASP A 92 1.46 -3.81 14.92
N MET A 93 1.46 -4.93 14.20
CA MET A 93 1.32 -5.00 12.74
C MET A 93 -0.13 -5.23 12.28
N GLU A 94 -1.08 -5.45 13.21
CA GLU A 94 -2.49 -5.58 12.86
C GLU A 94 -3.09 -4.21 12.48
N GLY A 95 -3.89 -4.18 11.42
CA GLY A 95 -4.51 -2.97 10.90
C GLY A 95 -4.75 -3.00 9.40
N ASN A 96 -5.16 -1.86 8.87
CA ASN A 96 -5.28 -1.61 7.44
C ASN A 96 -3.90 -1.45 6.78
N LEU A 97 -3.87 -1.27 5.46
CA LEU A 97 -2.64 -1.15 4.70
C LEU A 97 -1.82 0.09 5.07
N LEU A 98 -2.46 1.21 5.44
CA LEU A 98 -1.74 2.41 5.89
C LEU A 98 -0.97 2.14 7.18
N HIS A 99 -1.65 1.58 8.18
CA HIS A 99 -1.01 1.21 9.45
C HIS A 99 0.16 0.23 9.23
N GLN A 100 -0.04 -0.79 8.40
CA GLN A 100 1.02 -1.74 8.06
C GLN A 100 2.18 -1.07 7.33
N TYR A 101 1.90 -0.16 6.40
CA TYR A 101 2.91 0.61 5.69
C TYR A 101 3.74 1.47 6.67
N ASP A 102 3.09 2.28 7.51
CA ASP A 102 3.75 3.15 8.48
C ASP A 102 4.62 2.32 9.44
N THR A 103 4.07 1.21 9.95
CA THR A 103 4.81 0.30 10.84
C THR A 103 6.04 -0.32 10.18
N ILE A 104 5.97 -0.68 8.89
CA ILE A 104 7.11 -1.19 8.13
C ILE A 104 8.15 -0.09 7.90
N MET A 105 7.72 1.13 7.56
CA MET A 105 8.63 2.25 7.34
C MET A 105 9.35 2.65 8.63
N ASP A 106 8.65 2.71 9.76
CA ASP A 106 9.23 2.93 11.09
C ASP A 106 10.23 1.81 11.47
N PHE A 107 9.91 0.58 11.10
CA PHE A 107 10.81 -0.54 11.29
C PHE A 107 12.11 -0.38 10.49
N PHE A 108 12.06 0.14 9.26
CA PHE A 108 13.25 0.46 8.49
C PHE A 108 14.06 1.60 9.10
N THR A 109 13.42 2.74 9.41
CA THR A 109 14.13 3.94 9.88
C THR A 109 14.83 3.72 11.22
N ARG A 110 14.32 2.82 12.07
CA ARG A 110 14.94 2.50 13.38
C ARG A 110 16.02 1.41 13.31
N ASN A 111 16.09 0.62 12.25
CA ASN A 111 17.01 -0.53 12.14
C ASN A 111 18.10 -0.38 11.08
N LEU A 112 17.88 0.45 10.06
CA LEU A 112 18.88 0.74 9.04
C LEU A 112 19.81 1.86 9.52
N HIS A 113 21.07 1.79 9.12
CA HIS A 113 22.05 2.80 9.51
C HIS A 113 21.89 4.08 8.69
N ASN A 114 22.20 5.22 9.30
CA ASN A 114 22.43 6.45 8.57
C ASN A 114 23.90 6.51 8.14
N VAL A 115 24.13 6.70 6.84
CA VAL A 115 25.43 6.93 6.22
C VAL A 115 25.60 8.41 5.92
N GLN A 116 26.81 8.91 6.15
CA GLN A 116 27.19 10.26 5.75
C GLN A 116 27.28 10.33 4.22
N VAL A 117 26.66 11.34 3.62
CA VAL A 117 26.56 11.46 2.16
C VAL A 117 27.42 12.61 1.61
N GLU A 118 27.77 13.57 2.46
CA GLU A 118 28.58 14.73 2.09
C GLU A 118 29.85 14.79 2.94
N ASP A 119 30.91 15.40 2.42
CA ASP A 119 32.23 15.44 3.08
C ASP A 119 32.26 16.32 4.35
N GLU A 120 31.19 17.06 4.64
CA GLU A 120 31.09 17.89 5.83
C GLU A 120 30.63 17.09 7.06
N PHE A 121 31.34 17.24 8.18
CA PHE A 121 31.03 16.60 9.46
C PHE A 121 29.61 16.91 9.97
N ASN A 122 29.05 18.05 9.59
CA ASN A 122 27.71 18.49 10.01
C ASN A 122 26.60 18.05 9.04
N SER A 123 26.92 17.29 8.00
CA SER A 123 25.90 16.80 7.06
C SER A 123 24.94 15.84 7.74
N MET A 124 23.66 15.93 7.39
CA MET A 124 22.68 14.96 7.89
C MET A 124 22.92 13.62 7.21
N GLY A 125 23.10 12.57 8.02
CA GLY A 125 23.15 11.21 7.51
C GLY A 125 21.84 10.84 6.79
N LYS A 126 21.96 10.06 5.71
CA LYS A 126 20.81 9.45 5.02
C LYS A 126 20.81 7.96 5.28
N LEU A 127 19.67 7.30 5.20
CA LEU A 127 19.60 5.84 5.33
C LEU A 127 20.51 5.14 4.31
N GLU A 128 21.13 4.05 4.72
CA GLU A 128 22.00 3.21 3.87
C GLU A 128 21.26 2.59 2.67
N ILE A 129 19.92 2.54 2.73
CA ILE A 129 19.05 2.30 1.58
C ILE A 129 18.18 3.54 1.37
N PRO A 130 18.08 4.09 0.15
CA PRO A 130 17.26 5.27 -0.13
C PRO A 130 15.82 5.09 0.35
N TYR A 131 15.33 6.07 1.12
CA TYR A 131 13.98 6.03 1.69
C TYR A 131 12.91 5.88 0.60
N THR A 132 13.07 6.59 -0.52
CA THR A 132 12.19 6.53 -1.70
C THR A 132 12.10 5.11 -2.28
N SER A 133 13.21 4.38 -2.36
CA SER A 133 13.23 2.97 -2.79
C SER A 133 12.50 2.06 -1.79
N LEU A 134 12.71 2.26 -0.48
CA LEU A 134 12.00 1.50 0.57
C LEU A 134 10.49 1.72 0.51
N VAL A 135 10.06 2.96 0.28
CA VAL A 135 8.64 3.29 0.09
C VAL A 135 8.06 2.50 -1.08
N GLU A 136 8.73 2.55 -2.24
CA GLU A 136 8.25 1.88 -3.45
C GLU A 136 8.16 0.36 -3.25
N PHE A 137 9.20 -0.28 -2.73
CA PHE A 137 9.20 -1.73 -2.52
C PHE A 137 8.16 -2.17 -1.48
N THR A 138 7.95 -1.37 -0.44
CA THR A 138 6.92 -1.63 0.58
C THR A 138 5.52 -1.55 -0.02
N VAL A 139 5.21 -0.47 -0.72
CA VAL A 139 3.90 -0.30 -1.38
C VAL A 139 3.64 -1.41 -2.39
N ASN A 140 4.63 -1.76 -3.22
CA ASN A 140 4.50 -2.87 -4.15
C ASN A 140 4.20 -4.18 -3.42
N SER A 141 4.93 -4.47 -2.35
CA SER A 141 4.74 -5.70 -1.58
C SER A 141 3.35 -5.82 -0.95
N LEU A 142 2.74 -4.69 -0.55
CA LEU A 142 1.43 -4.63 0.11
C LEU A 142 0.27 -4.60 -0.90
N VAL A 143 0.38 -3.82 -1.97
CA VAL A 143 -0.71 -3.60 -2.94
C VAL A 143 -0.77 -4.69 -3.99
N HIS A 144 0.39 -5.15 -4.48
CA HIS A 144 0.43 -6.15 -5.53
C HIS A 144 0.33 -7.58 -5.00
N ARG A 145 0.45 -7.84 -3.69
CA ARG A 145 0.38 -9.19 -3.11
C ARG A 145 -0.78 -10.05 -3.63
N SER A 146 -0.57 -11.36 -3.69
CA SER A 146 -1.64 -12.32 -3.89
C SER A 146 -2.61 -12.29 -2.71
N LEU A 147 -3.89 -12.03 -3.00
CA LEU A 147 -4.97 -12.10 -2.01
C LEU A 147 -5.49 -13.52 -1.79
N ASN A 148 -5.07 -14.48 -2.63
CA ASN A 148 -5.46 -15.89 -2.53
C ASN A 148 -4.50 -16.69 -1.64
N MET A 149 -3.30 -16.18 -1.38
CA MET A 149 -2.30 -16.83 -0.54
C MET A 149 -2.43 -16.39 0.92
N LYS A 150 -2.53 -17.37 1.81
CA LYS A 150 -2.58 -17.18 3.27
C LYS A 150 -1.16 -17.06 3.85
N ALA A 151 -0.40 -16.07 3.41
CA ALA A 151 0.94 -15.78 3.90
C ALA A 151 1.11 -14.28 4.15
N PRO A 152 1.90 -13.84 5.13
CA PRO A 152 2.17 -12.43 5.34
C PRO A 152 3.24 -11.94 4.35
N VAL A 153 3.31 -10.63 4.15
CA VAL A 153 4.55 -10.03 3.63
C VAL A 153 5.65 -10.26 4.66
N ARG A 154 6.87 -10.61 4.25
CA ARG A 154 8.00 -10.74 5.18
C ARG A 154 9.06 -9.71 4.85
N ILE A 155 9.43 -8.92 5.84
CA ILE A 155 10.46 -7.89 5.78
C ILE A 155 11.60 -8.35 6.69
N PHE A 156 12.74 -8.67 6.12
CA PHE A 156 13.92 -9.12 6.87
C PHE A 156 15.07 -8.15 6.67
N ILE A 157 15.65 -7.70 7.77
CA ILE A 157 16.86 -6.89 7.78
C ILE A 157 17.99 -7.78 8.28
N PHE A 158 19.08 -7.82 7.52
CA PHE A 158 20.33 -8.50 7.84
C PHE A 158 21.46 -7.48 7.85
N ASP A 159 22.61 -7.86 8.38
CA ASP A 159 23.79 -6.99 8.41
C ASP A 159 24.25 -6.54 7.01
N ASN A 160 23.94 -7.32 5.97
CA ASN A 160 24.39 -7.05 4.60
C ASN A 160 23.29 -6.76 3.58
N ARG A 161 22.00 -6.86 3.95
CA ARG A 161 20.88 -6.70 3.00
C ARG A 161 19.54 -6.54 3.70
N VAL A 162 18.58 -6.05 2.94
CA VAL A 162 17.14 -6.13 3.25
C VAL A 162 16.49 -7.09 2.26
N GLU A 163 15.58 -7.94 2.75
CA GLU A 163 14.73 -8.80 1.92
C GLU A 163 13.24 -8.46 2.13
N ILE A 164 12.52 -8.32 1.03
CA ILE A 164 11.07 -8.09 1.01
C ILE A 164 10.41 -9.23 0.23
N HIS A 165 9.69 -10.09 0.95
CA HIS A 165 8.99 -11.24 0.37
C HIS A 165 7.50 -10.94 0.30
N SER A 166 6.97 -10.73 -0.91
CA SER A 166 5.53 -10.58 -1.14
C SER A 166 4.89 -11.93 -1.52
N PRO A 167 3.69 -12.28 -1.01
CA PRO A 167 3.01 -13.50 -1.40
C PRO A 167 2.63 -13.56 -2.89
N GLY A 168 3.08 -14.60 -3.58
CA GLY A 168 2.66 -14.99 -4.93
C GLY A 168 3.61 -14.59 -6.06
N ALA A 169 3.68 -15.44 -7.09
CA ALA A 169 4.48 -15.26 -8.29
C ALA A 169 3.88 -14.24 -9.26
N LEU A 170 4.71 -13.60 -10.09
CA LEU A 170 4.31 -12.58 -11.06
C LEU A 170 3.11 -13.05 -11.92
N PRO A 171 2.09 -12.19 -12.10
CA PRO A 171 0.85 -12.61 -12.76
C PRO A 171 0.98 -12.61 -14.28
N ASN A 172 0.18 -13.45 -14.95
CA ASN A 172 -0.10 -13.40 -16.40
C ASN A 172 1.14 -13.30 -17.31
N GLY A 173 2.22 -14.00 -16.97
CA GLY A 173 3.46 -14.00 -17.77
C GLY A 173 4.32 -12.75 -17.65
N LEU A 174 4.02 -11.85 -16.70
CA LEU A 174 4.85 -10.70 -16.40
C LEU A 174 6.25 -11.16 -15.96
N THR A 175 7.29 -10.61 -16.58
CA THR A 175 8.68 -10.93 -16.26
C THR A 175 9.31 -9.91 -15.32
N ILE A 176 10.48 -10.24 -14.77
CA ILE A 176 11.27 -9.30 -13.95
C ILE A 176 11.71 -8.09 -14.80
N ASP A 177 12.08 -8.32 -16.05
CA ASP A 177 12.53 -7.24 -16.94
C ASP A 177 11.38 -6.27 -17.26
N ASP A 178 10.17 -6.79 -17.45
CA ASP A 178 8.97 -5.95 -17.62
C ASP A 178 8.74 -5.03 -16.41
N ILE A 179 8.91 -5.55 -15.20
CA ILE A 179 8.73 -4.78 -13.96
C ILE A 179 9.80 -3.69 -13.83
N LYS A 180 11.05 -4.02 -14.14
CA LYS A 180 12.15 -3.04 -14.16
C LYS A 180 11.93 -1.94 -15.21
N ALA A 181 11.30 -2.30 -16.33
CA ALA A 181 10.88 -1.36 -17.37
C ALA A 181 9.61 -0.54 -16.99
N GLY A 182 9.04 -0.75 -15.80
CA GLY A 182 7.88 0.01 -15.29
C GLY A 182 6.52 -0.59 -15.66
N THR A 183 6.48 -1.83 -16.16
CA THR A 183 5.22 -2.51 -16.45
C THR A 183 4.50 -2.85 -15.16
N SER A 184 3.35 -2.22 -14.94
CA SER A 184 2.49 -2.49 -13.79
C SER A 184 1.31 -3.38 -14.17
N MET A 185 1.19 -4.52 -13.49
CA MET A 185 0.04 -5.42 -13.64
C MET A 185 -0.56 -5.77 -12.28
N PRO A 186 -1.48 -4.93 -11.74
CA PRO A 186 -2.12 -5.18 -10.46
C PRO A 186 -3.01 -6.43 -10.51
N ARG A 187 -2.85 -7.33 -9.55
CA ARG A 187 -3.71 -8.52 -9.40
C ARG A 187 -5.14 -8.15 -8.99
N ASN A 188 -5.30 -7.10 -8.19
CA ASN A 188 -6.58 -6.54 -7.80
C ASN A 188 -6.64 -5.06 -8.19
N MET A 189 -7.20 -4.79 -9.37
CA MET A 189 -7.30 -3.43 -9.93
C MET A 189 -8.12 -2.49 -9.04
N PHE A 190 -9.15 -3.01 -8.36
CA PHE A 190 -9.97 -2.17 -7.49
C PHE A 190 -9.21 -1.74 -6.23
N LEU A 191 -8.44 -2.64 -5.61
CA LEU A 191 -7.54 -2.28 -4.52
C LEU A 191 -6.48 -1.27 -4.99
N PHE A 192 -5.81 -1.55 -6.11
CA PHE A 192 -4.77 -0.68 -6.66
C PHE A 192 -5.26 0.72 -7.05
N ASN A 193 -6.49 0.88 -7.54
CA ASN A 193 -7.00 2.21 -7.87
C ASN A 193 -7.44 3.02 -6.65
N ASN A 194 -7.68 2.37 -5.51
CA ASN A 194 -8.17 3.03 -4.30
C ASN A 194 -7.11 3.17 -3.21
N ALA A 195 -6.04 2.35 -3.23
CA ALA A 195 -4.98 2.45 -2.24
C ALA A 195 -4.12 3.72 -2.41
N ILE A 196 -4.15 4.38 -3.58
CA ILE A 196 -3.48 5.67 -3.82
C ILE A 196 -3.89 6.79 -2.85
N TYR A 197 -5.08 6.69 -2.25
CA TYR A 197 -5.57 7.68 -1.29
C TYR A 197 -4.96 7.51 0.11
N LEU A 198 -4.34 6.37 0.38
CA LEU A 198 -3.72 6.05 1.67
C LEU A 198 -2.20 5.88 1.55
N LEU A 199 -1.73 5.27 0.47
CA LEU A 199 -0.33 4.91 0.29
C LEU A 199 0.34 5.84 -0.71
N PRO A 200 1.62 6.17 -0.52
CA PRO A 200 2.32 7.16 -1.33
C PRO A 200 2.80 6.58 -2.67
N TYR A 201 1.87 6.40 -3.62
CA TYR A 201 2.18 6.06 -5.01
C TYR A 201 1.16 6.67 -5.98
N THR A 202 1.56 6.80 -7.24
CA THR A 202 0.79 7.50 -8.28
C THR A 202 0.11 6.58 -9.29
N GLY A 203 0.50 5.30 -9.32
CA GLY A 203 -0.12 4.27 -10.18
C GLY A 203 0.27 4.31 -11.67
N VAL A 204 1.21 5.18 -12.06
CA VAL A 204 1.65 5.37 -13.47
C VAL A 204 2.72 4.37 -13.94
N GLY A 205 3.12 3.41 -13.11
CA GLY A 205 4.11 2.37 -13.47
C GLY A 205 5.58 2.81 -13.35
N SER A 206 5.88 4.09 -13.12
CA SER A 206 7.26 4.60 -13.00
C SER A 206 7.92 4.38 -11.64
N GLY A 207 7.21 3.82 -10.67
CA GLY A 207 7.66 3.73 -9.29
C GLY A 207 8.93 2.88 -9.13
N ILE A 208 8.91 1.64 -9.65
CA ILE A 208 10.08 0.75 -9.63
C ILE A 208 11.27 1.38 -10.35
N THR A 209 11.07 1.95 -11.53
CA THR A 209 12.16 2.62 -12.28
C THR A 209 12.81 3.72 -11.45
N ARG A 210 12.02 4.59 -10.81
CA ARG A 210 12.55 5.64 -9.91
C ARG A 210 13.30 5.05 -8.72
N ALA A 211 12.80 3.98 -8.12
CA ALA A 211 13.48 3.33 -7.01
C ALA A 211 14.85 2.74 -7.41
N LEU A 212 15.01 2.31 -8.66
CA LEU A 212 16.27 1.82 -9.23
C LEU A 212 17.24 2.97 -9.56
N ASP A 213 16.72 4.09 -10.05
CA ASP A 213 17.51 5.27 -10.42
C ASP A 213 18.24 5.92 -9.23
N GLU A 214 17.81 5.63 -8.00
CA GLU A 214 18.49 6.01 -6.74
C GLU A 214 19.81 5.25 -6.50
N GLY A 215 20.22 4.37 -7.41
CA GLY A 215 21.50 3.65 -7.34
C GLY A 215 21.50 2.50 -6.34
N VAL A 216 20.34 2.03 -5.89
CA VAL A 216 20.23 0.88 -4.98
C VAL A 216 20.61 -0.42 -5.69
N ASN A 217 21.46 -1.24 -5.05
CA ASN A 217 21.74 -2.59 -5.53
C ASN A 217 20.58 -3.53 -5.13
N VAL A 218 19.72 -3.86 -6.09
CA VAL A 218 18.55 -4.70 -5.86
C VAL A 218 18.49 -5.90 -6.81
N THR A 219 18.10 -7.04 -6.26
CA THR A 219 17.82 -8.28 -7.00
C THR A 219 16.36 -8.63 -6.85
N PHE A 220 15.67 -8.84 -7.97
CA PHE A 220 14.31 -9.37 -7.99
C PHE A 220 14.36 -10.88 -8.21
N MET A 221 13.50 -11.62 -7.51
CA MET A 221 13.32 -13.06 -7.68
C MET A 221 11.84 -13.36 -7.82
N ASN A 222 11.50 -14.24 -8.75
CA ASN A 222 10.16 -14.79 -8.90
C ASN A 222 10.26 -16.30 -8.73
N ASN A 223 9.73 -16.82 -7.61
CA ASN A 223 9.67 -18.25 -7.38
C ASN A 223 8.30 -18.74 -7.88
N ASP A 224 8.32 -19.74 -8.78
CA ASP A 224 7.11 -20.37 -9.34
C ASP A 224 6.26 -21.08 -8.27
#